data_AF-A0A3D3VQ01-F1
#
_entry.id   AF-A0A3D3VQ01-F1
#
_cell.length_a   1.000
_cell.length_b   1.000
_cell.length_c   1.000
_cell.angle_alpha   90.00
_cell.angle_beta   90.00
_cell.angle_gamma   90.00
#
_symmetry.space_group_name_H-M   'P 1'
#
loop_
_entity.id
_entity.type
_entity.pdbx_description
1 polymer ?
#
loop_
_entity_poly.entity_id
_entity_poly.type
_entity_poly.pdbx_seq_one_letter_code
_entity_poly.pdbx_strand_id
1 'polypeptide(L)'
;MKHTFADELSRTADNSIDSKTFAGGFPEAMARFPEIRMGKWWITTRQSLLLLVPVGIAGTILSILTARFLRTFPAVQQFIATYPGTGSFAPPLPDGFPLWLRTCHWINFFLLLFMIRSGIQILADHPRLYLNPHCTPGSEWLRLLGPAPLDREYHAKEDTVSLPGWLGLPGIRHSIGLARWWHFVFDTLWLANGILVYVLLFSTGQWRRIVPVSLDVIPHTLSTALQYLSLDFPPPSGWLQYNGLQLLAYFTTVFIASPLALITGVMQSPAIAARLHLATGFLNRQVGRSLHFLVLGYFLLFIIGHVVMVFATDALNNLNHMTLGTNDRSWAGFLVFALILAFTTIAWLLATPLTLKYPRKVQHIGRWVIGGILDRIEKLRPVANYSEKDISPYFWVNGTAPVSDEYKSHLAEGFRNYQLNVGGLIEKPLQLTLAQLRALPKQEQITSNYCIQGWTGVAKWGGVRLKDIMALVRPMPNARYVVFFSFAHGSEKGRGLYYDCHKIEHMQHDQTILAYEMNGKVLPECHGAPLRLRNELELGFKSVKWVQSVEFVESFTSLGLGEGGFNEDYEFYTTRNPI
;
A
#
# COMPACT_ATOMS: atom_id res chain seq x y z
N MET A 1 -20.51 -41.20 1.62
CA MET A 1 -20.60 -39.73 1.78
C MET A 1 -20.67 -39.11 0.40
N LYS A 2 -21.55 -38.11 0.18
CA LYS A 2 -21.46 -37.30 -1.05
C LYS A 2 -20.17 -36.47 -0.93
N HIS A 3 -19.33 -36.51 -1.94
CA HIS A 3 -18.13 -35.67 -2.04
C HIS A 3 -18.54 -34.19 -1.98
N THR A 4 -17.93 -33.40 -1.10
CA THR A 4 -18.19 -31.96 -1.00
C THR A 4 -16.95 -31.19 -1.43
N PHE A 5 -17.10 -30.02 -2.07
CA PHE A 5 -15.96 -29.19 -2.45
C PHE A 5 -15.12 -28.75 -1.24
N ALA A 6 -15.72 -28.72 -0.04
CA ALA A 6 -15.03 -28.47 1.21
C ALA A 6 -14.00 -29.56 1.56
N ASP A 7 -14.18 -30.80 1.09
CA ASP A 7 -13.23 -31.91 1.28
C ASP A 7 -11.99 -31.78 0.38
N GLU A 8 -12.08 -30.99 -0.69
CA GLU A 8 -10.97 -30.70 -1.62
C GLU A 8 -10.09 -29.53 -1.14
N LEU A 9 -10.47 -28.86 -0.05
CA LEU A 9 -9.71 -27.79 0.55
C LEU A 9 -8.64 -28.37 1.48
N SER A 10 -7.41 -27.87 1.36
CA SER A 10 -6.36 -28.24 2.31
C SER A 10 -6.68 -27.69 3.70
N ARG A 11 -6.41 -28.49 4.73
CA ARG A 11 -6.48 -28.09 6.15
C ARG A 11 -5.10 -28.04 6.81
N THR A 12 -4.06 -28.17 6.00
CA THR A 12 -2.68 -28.13 6.47
C THR A 12 -2.26 -26.67 6.65
N ALA A 13 -2.09 -26.26 7.90
CA ALA A 13 -1.63 -24.92 8.25
C ALA A 13 -0.10 -24.82 8.17
N ASP A 14 0.38 -23.67 7.70
CA ASP A 14 1.80 -23.35 7.75
C ASP A 14 2.15 -22.67 9.07
N ASN A 15 2.99 -23.35 9.85
CA ASN A 15 3.56 -22.77 11.06
C ASN A 15 4.67 -21.75 10.77
N SER A 16 5.20 -21.73 9.54
CA SER A 16 6.24 -20.81 9.07
C SER A 16 6.26 -20.75 7.54
N ILE A 17 6.79 -19.66 6.99
CA ILE A 17 6.92 -19.46 5.54
C ILE A 17 8.26 -20.01 5.04
N ASP A 18 8.20 -20.90 4.05
CA ASP A 18 9.35 -21.22 3.20
C ASP A 18 9.35 -20.31 1.97
N SER A 19 10.34 -19.40 1.93
CA SER A 19 10.53 -18.44 0.83
C SER A 19 10.60 -19.06 -0.58
N LYS A 20 10.94 -20.35 -0.71
CA LYS A 20 11.09 -21.02 -2.01
C LYS A 20 9.77 -21.53 -2.57
N THR A 21 8.80 -21.84 -1.71
CA THR A 21 7.52 -22.45 -2.09
C THR A 21 6.34 -21.52 -1.88
N PHE A 22 6.50 -20.53 -0.99
CA PHE A 22 5.47 -19.57 -0.65
C PHE A 22 4.87 -18.89 -1.88
N ALA A 23 3.56 -18.69 -1.83
CA ALA A 23 2.81 -17.98 -2.86
C ALA A 23 2.99 -18.59 -4.27
N GLY A 24 3.26 -19.89 -4.38
CA GLY A 24 3.40 -20.59 -5.67
C GLY A 24 4.83 -20.82 -6.15
N GLY A 25 5.84 -20.44 -5.35
CA GLY A 25 7.23 -20.83 -5.60
C GLY A 25 7.80 -20.29 -6.91
N PHE A 26 7.45 -19.06 -7.25
CA PHE A 26 7.97 -18.38 -8.44
C PHE A 26 9.49 -18.24 -8.36
N PRO A 27 10.21 -18.30 -9.51
CA PRO A 27 11.63 -17.99 -9.54
C PRO A 27 11.92 -16.65 -8.86
N GLU A 28 13.01 -16.57 -8.11
CA GLU A 28 13.37 -15.33 -7.44
C GLU A 28 13.62 -14.22 -8.47
N ALA A 29 13.03 -13.05 -8.23
CA ALA A 29 13.22 -11.85 -9.04
C ALA A 29 13.46 -10.69 -8.10
N MET A 30 14.72 -10.31 -7.93
CA MET A 30 15.07 -9.17 -7.07
C MET A 30 14.67 -7.85 -7.72
N ALA A 31 14.17 -6.93 -6.90
CA ALA A 31 13.91 -5.56 -7.33
C ALA A 31 15.19 -4.96 -7.91
N ARG A 32 15.07 -4.37 -9.09
CA ARG A 32 16.09 -3.51 -9.65
C ARG A 32 15.99 -2.15 -8.96
N PHE A 33 17.07 -1.39 -9.01
CA PHE A 33 16.97 0.01 -8.65
C PHE A 33 15.95 0.74 -9.53
N PRO A 34 15.31 1.82 -9.04
CA PRO A 34 14.23 2.48 -9.75
C PRO A 34 14.65 2.99 -11.14
N GLU A 35 13.92 2.57 -12.17
CA GLU A 35 13.96 3.15 -13.50
C GLU A 35 12.88 4.24 -13.58
N ILE A 36 13.27 5.45 -14.00
CA ILE A 36 12.38 6.62 -14.09
C ILE A 36 12.21 7.01 -15.55
N ARG A 37 10.97 7.25 -15.97
CA ARG A 37 10.65 7.69 -17.32
C ARG A 37 10.56 9.22 -17.40
N MET A 38 11.34 9.80 -18.30
CA MET A 38 11.25 11.22 -18.68
C MET A 38 10.90 11.31 -20.17
N GLY A 39 9.63 11.60 -20.48
CA GLY A 39 9.13 11.55 -21.85
C GLY A 39 9.24 10.14 -22.44
N LYS A 40 10.02 9.99 -23.51
CA LYS A 40 10.27 8.68 -24.16
C LYS A 40 11.46 7.91 -23.59
N TRP A 41 12.23 8.54 -22.70
CA TRP A 41 13.50 8.01 -22.22
C TRP A 41 13.35 7.34 -20.87
N TRP A 42 13.98 6.17 -20.71
CA TRP A 42 14.14 5.49 -19.44
C TRP A 42 15.52 5.80 -18.88
N ILE A 43 15.55 6.45 -17.72
CA ILE A 43 16.78 6.71 -16.98
C ILE A 43 16.95 5.54 -16.01
N THR A 44 17.91 4.68 -16.32
CA THR A 44 18.25 3.53 -15.48
C THR A 44 19.20 3.94 -14.37
N THR A 45 19.16 3.25 -13.23
CA THR A 45 20.05 3.59 -12.11
C THR A 45 21.52 3.39 -12.42
N ARG A 46 21.89 2.49 -13.34
CA ARG A 46 23.30 2.36 -13.79
C ARG A 46 23.77 3.63 -14.50
N GLN A 47 22.93 4.20 -15.37
CA GLN A 47 23.21 5.48 -16.03
C GLN A 47 23.20 6.62 -15.00
N SER A 48 22.24 6.60 -14.06
CA SER A 48 22.16 7.56 -12.97
C SER A 48 23.37 7.52 -12.05
N LEU A 49 23.88 6.36 -11.66
CA LEU A 49 25.02 6.28 -10.73
C LEU A 49 26.31 6.70 -11.43
N LEU A 50 26.52 6.31 -12.69
CA LEU A 50 27.72 6.68 -13.45
C LEU A 50 27.75 8.17 -13.82
N LEU A 51 26.60 8.81 -13.98
CA LEU A 51 26.50 10.22 -14.35
C LEU A 51 26.14 11.13 -13.16
N LEU A 52 25.05 10.85 -12.46
CA LEU A 52 24.50 11.71 -11.40
C LEU A 52 25.31 11.68 -10.11
N VAL A 53 26.07 10.62 -9.79
CA VAL A 53 26.91 10.66 -8.58
C VAL A 53 28.11 11.60 -8.79
N PRO A 54 28.94 11.47 -9.85
CA PRO A 54 29.99 12.45 -10.11
C PRO A 54 29.44 13.85 -10.37
N VAL A 55 28.36 14.00 -11.16
CA VAL A 55 27.72 15.30 -11.41
C VAL A 55 27.12 15.88 -10.13
N GLY A 56 26.54 15.05 -9.27
CA GLY A 56 26.00 15.47 -7.97
C GLY A 56 27.08 15.90 -7.00
N ILE A 57 28.20 15.18 -6.94
CA ILE A 57 29.38 15.57 -6.16
C ILE A 57 29.97 16.87 -6.72
N ALA A 58 30.21 16.95 -8.03
CA ALA A 58 30.73 18.14 -8.68
C ALA A 58 29.79 19.34 -8.51
N GLY A 59 28.48 19.12 -8.65
CA GLY A 59 27.45 20.12 -8.42
C GLY A 59 27.40 20.57 -6.97
N THR A 60 27.57 19.66 -6.00
CA THR A 60 27.65 20.00 -4.57
C THR A 60 28.90 20.83 -4.29
N ILE A 61 30.07 20.41 -4.80
CA ILE A 61 31.33 21.16 -4.68
C ILE A 61 31.17 22.55 -5.31
N LEU A 62 30.65 22.63 -6.54
CA LEU A 62 30.40 23.89 -7.22
C LEU A 62 29.43 24.77 -6.44
N SER A 63 28.39 24.20 -5.86
CA SER A 63 27.41 24.92 -5.03
C SER A 63 28.07 25.47 -3.75
N ILE A 64 28.93 24.69 -3.09
CA ILE A 64 29.72 25.12 -1.94
C ILE A 64 30.67 26.27 -2.33
N LEU A 65 31.42 26.11 -3.41
CA LEU A 65 32.35 27.13 -3.90
C LEU A 65 31.62 28.41 -4.31
N THR A 66 30.47 28.28 -4.98
CA THR A 66 29.60 29.40 -5.36
C THR A 66 29.07 30.11 -4.11
N ALA A 67 28.58 29.37 -3.11
CA ALA A 67 28.11 29.94 -1.85
C ALA A 67 29.23 30.69 -1.12
N ARG A 68 30.44 30.12 -1.06
CA ARG A 68 31.62 30.77 -0.48
C ARG A 68 32.00 32.04 -1.24
N PHE A 69 31.99 32.00 -2.57
CA PHE A 69 32.26 33.16 -3.40
C PHE A 69 31.20 34.26 -3.20
N LEU A 70 29.91 33.91 -3.21
CA LEU A 70 28.81 34.86 -2.97
C LEU A 70 28.97 35.57 -1.62
N ARG A 71 29.45 34.88 -0.58
CA ARG A 71 29.69 35.48 0.74
C ARG A 71 30.84 36.50 0.78
N THR A 72 31.66 36.59 -0.26
CA THR A 72 32.71 37.61 -0.35
C THR A 72 32.16 38.99 -0.73
N PHE A 73 30.95 39.06 -1.30
CA PHE A 73 30.34 40.32 -1.70
C PHE A 73 29.75 41.08 -0.49
N PRO A 74 30.03 42.39 -0.34
CA PRO A 74 29.51 43.19 0.78
C PRO A 74 27.97 43.17 0.91
N ALA A 75 27.26 43.17 -0.22
CA ALA A 75 25.80 43.11 -0.23
C ALA A 75 25.26 41.80 0.39
N VAL A 76 25.94 40.67 0.14
CA VAL A 76 25.57 39.38 0.70
C VAL A 76 25.90 39.31 2.19
N GLN A 77 27.02 39.88 2.61
CA GLN A 77 27.37 39.98 4.04
C GLN A 77 26.35 40.85 4.79
N GLN A 78 25.94 41.98 4.21
CA GLN A 78 24.89 42.83 4.76
C GLN A 78 23.54 42.11 4.82
N PHE A 79 23.20 41.33 3.78
CA PHE A 79 21.99 40.51 3.77
C PHE A 79 22.01 39.47 4.91
N ILE A 80 23.12 38.75 5.11
CA ILE A 80 23.27 37.80 6.21
C ILE A 80 23.19 38.51 7.57
N ALA A 81 23.82 39.69 7.71
CA ALA A 81 23.76 40.46 8.95
C ALA A 81 22.34 40.95 9.26
N THR A 82 21.57 41.32 8.23
CA THR A 82 20.16 41.74 8.37
C THR A 82 19.26 40.54 8.69
N TYR A 83 19.55 39.39 8.09
CA TYR A 83 18.79 38.16 8.25
C TYR A 83 19.69 37.02 8.74
N PRO A 84 20.10 37.00 10.02
CA PRO A 84 21.09 36.04 10.55
C PRO A 84 20.61 34.58 10.62
N GLY A 85 19.36 34.32 10.20
CA GLY A 85 18.72 33.01 10.23
C GLY A 85 17.75 32.79 11.39
N THR A 86 17.84 33.56 12.48
CA THR A 86 16.85 33.65 13.57
C THR A 86 16.25 35.05 13.62
N GLY A 87 15.00 35.20 14.08
CA GLY A 87 14.33 36.50 14.05
C GLY A 87 12.86 36.50 14.47
N SER A 88 12.16 37.59 14.16
CA SER A 88 10.76 37.85 14.53
C SER A 88 9.75 36.80 14.05
N PHE A 89 10.10 36.02 13.02
CA PHE A 89 9.20 35.03 12.42
C PHE A 89 8.90 33.82 13.32
N ALA A 90 9.61 33.65 14.44
CA ALA A 90 9.22 32.75 15.52
C ALA A 90 9.68 33.32 16.88
N PRO A 91 8.81 33.42 17.90
CA PRO A 91 9.22 33.92 19.20
C PRO A 91 10.20 32.94 19.87
N PRO A 92 11.25 33.43 20.56
CA PRO A 92 12.09 32.59 21.40
C PRO A 92 11.23 31.94 22.50
N LEU A 93 11.35 30.63 22.66
CA LEU A 93 10.66 29.87 23.70
C LEU A 93 11.70 29.35 24.70
N PRO A 94 11.78 29.95 25.91
CA PRO A 94 12.78 29.56 26.91
C PRO A 94 12.45 28.22 27.57
N ASP A 95 11.17 27.84 27.54
CA ASP A 95 10.72 26.53 27.97
C ASP A 95 11.51 25.48 27.19
N GLY A 96 12.01 24.43 27.84
CA GLY A 96 12.72 23.36 27.13
C GLY A 96 11.80 22.54 26.24
N PHE A 97 12.27 21.35 25.87
CA PHE A 97 11.45 20.37 25.15
C PHE A 97 10.66 19.51 26.16
N PRO A 98 9.32 19.65 26.22
CA PRO A 98 8.52 18.91 27.19
C PRO A 98 8.62 17.41 26.95
N LEU A 99 8.44 16.62 28.00
CA LEU A 99 8.59 15.16 27.95
C LEU A 99 7.71 14.52 26.87
N TRP A 100 6.45 14.94 26.75
CA TRP A 100 5.54 14.40 25.75
C TRP A 100 6.07 14.58 24.32
N LEU A 101 6.68 15.72 24.01
CA LEU A 101 7.16 16.03 22.65
C LEU A 101 8.36 15.14 22.30
N ARG A 102 9.29 14.97 23.26
CA ARG A 102 10.44 14.08 23.12
C ARG A 102 10.01 12.63 22.95
N THR A 103 9.08 12.17 23.78
CA THR A 103 8.53 10.82 23.70
C THR A 103 7.82 10.58 22.36
N CYS A 104 6.92 11.47 21.94
CA CYS A 104 6.22 11.36 20.66
C CYS A 104 7.17 11.41 19.46
N HIS A 105 8.27 12.17 19.54
CA HIS A 105 9.31 12.19 18.51
C HIS A 105 9.97 10.81 18.34
N TRP A 106 10.41 10.17 19.43
CA TRP A 106 11.05 8.86 19.36
C TRP A 106 10.07 7.73 19.01
N ILE A 107 8.81 7.85 19.43
CA ILE A 107 7.72 6.97 18.95
C ILE A 107 7.55 7.13 17.44
N ASN A 108 7.52 8.37 16.91
CA ASN A 108 7.43 8.60 15.46
C ASN A 108 8.63 8.02 14.70
N PHE A 109 9.84 8.19 15.21
CA PHE A 109 11.05 7.59 14.62
C PHE A 109 10.91 6.07 14.51
N PHE A 110 10.52 5.40 15.60
CA PHE A 110 10.29 3.96 15.60
C PHE A 110 9.20 3.55 14.61
N LEU A 111 8.05 4.23 14.62
CA LEU A 111 6.91 3.86 13.76
C LEU A 111 7.19 4.07 12.28
N LEU A 112 7.77 5.23 11.90
CA LEU A 112 8.11 5.58 10.51
C LEU A 112 9.00 4.53 9.87
N LEU A 113 9.97 3.99 10.60
CA LEU A 113 10.89 2.99 10.10
C LEU A 113 10.17 1.71 9.62
N PHE A 114 9.22 1.19 10.39
CA PHE A 114 8.45 0.01 9.96
C PHE A 114 7.42 0.33 8.89
N MET A 115 6.81 1.52 8.91
CA MET A 115 5.92 1.98 7.83
C MET A 115 6.67 2.07 6.49
N ILE A 116 7.92 2.57 6.50
CA ILE A 116 8.78 2.65 5.31
C ILE A 116 9.05 1.24 4.74
N ARG A 117 9.52 0.28 5.55
CA ARG A 117 9.82 -1.09 5.04
C ARG A 117 8.58 -1.79 4.50
N SER A 118 7.49 -1.72 5.25
CA SER A 118 6.23 -2.37 4.86
C SER A 118 5.63 -1.70 3.62
N GLY A 119 5.68 -0.37 3.51
CA GLY A 119 5.22 0.39 2.34
C GLY A 119 6.01 0.06 1.07
N ILE A 120 7.35 -0.04 1.17
CA ILE A 120 8.20 -0.46 0.04
C ILE A 120 7.90 -1.92 -0.34
N GLN A 121 7.65 -2.80 0.63
CA GLN A 121 7.22 -4.18 0.35
C GLN A 121 5.86 -4.25 -0.34
N ILE A 122 4.90 -3.40 0.02
CA ILE A 122 3.61 -3.30 -0.69
C ILE A 122 3.83 -2.86 -2.15
N LEU A 123 4.70 -1.87 -2.39
CA LEU A 123 5.06 -1.46 -3.74
C LEU A 123 5.69 -2.61 -4.55
N ALA A 124 6.47 -3.48 -3.90
CA ALA A 124 7.15 -4.60 -4.55
C ALA A 124 6.22 -5.59 -5.26
N ASP A 125 4.93 -5.63 -4.89
CA ASP A 125 3.96 -6.56 -5.45
C ASP A 125 3.31 -6.10 -6.75
N HIS A 126 3.34 -4.78 -7.01
CA HIS A 126 3.15 -4.20 -8.33
C HIS A 126 4.13 -3.03 -8.45
N PRO A 127 5.39 -3.31 -8.80
CA PRO A 127 6.53 -2.40 -8.67
C PRO A 127 6.56 -1.35 -9.78
N ARG A 128 5.41 -0.74 -10.04
CA ARG A 128 5.14 0.23 -11.10
C ARG A 128 4.21 1.32 -10.59
N LEU A 129 4.50 2.57 -10.95
CA LEU A 129 3.74 3.75 -10.59
C LEU A 129 3.27 4.49 -11.85
N TYR A 130 2.05 5.03 -11.82
CA TYR A 130 1.38 5.64 -12.96
C TYR A 130 0.79 7.01 -12.59
N LEU A 131 0.70 7.89 -13.59
CA LEU A 131 0.01 9.18 -13.47
C LEU A 131 -1.35 9.19 -14.20
N ASN A 132 -1.78 8.02 -14.69
CA ASN A 132 -3.06 7.80 -15.38
C ASN A 132 -3.91 6.79 -14.56
N PRO A 133 -5.22 6.67 -14.80
CA PRO A 133 -6.11 5.84 -13.97
C PRO A 133 -6.00 4.32 -14.20
N HIS A 134 -5.26 3.90 -15.21
CA HIS A 134 -5.09 2.50 -15.59
C HIS A 134 -3.66 2.02 -15.28
N CYS A 135 -3.41 0.73 -15.45
CA CYS A 135 -2.08 0.15 -15.26
C CYS A 135 -1.57 -0.47 -16.57
N THR A 136 -1.71 0.24 -17.68
CA THR A 136 -1.26 -0.28 -18.98
C THR A 136 0.27 -0.36 -18.99
N PRO A 137 0.86 -1.53 -19.27
CA PRO A 137 2.30 -1.65 -19.39
C PRO A 137 2.87 -0.68 -20.43
N GLY A 138 4.00 -0.06 -20.09
CA GLY A 138 4.61 1.02 -20.86
C GLY A 138 4.04 2.40 -20.55
N SER A 139 3.01 2.53 -19.71
CA SER A 139 2.45 3.82 -19.27
C SER A 139 2.95 4.27 -17.88
N GLU A 140 3.69 3.42 -17.17
CA GLU A 140 4.32 3.74 -15.88
C GLU A 140 5.40 4.84 -16.01
N TRP A 141 5.54 5.67 -14.97
CA TRP A 141 6.63 6.66 -14.88
C TRP A 141 7.80 6.17 -14.02
N LEU A 142 7.57 5.18 -13.15
CA LEU A 142 8.59 4.52 -12.35
C LEU A 142 8.34 3.02 -12.35
N ARG A 143 9.43 2.24 -12.43
CA ARG A 143 9.37 0.78 -12.24
C ARG A 143 10.61 0.23 -11.53
N LEU A 144 10.44 -0.84 -10.76
CA LEU A 144 11.54 -1.59 -10.11
C LEU A 144 11.82 -2.93 -10.80
N LEU A 145 11.13 -3.22 -11.89
CA LEU A 145 11.35 -4.35 -12.77
C LEU A 145 11.41 -3.85 -14.21
N GLY A 146 11.99 -4.65 -15.12
CA GLY A 146 12.05 -4.30 -16.54
C GLY A 146 10.66 -4.15 -17.21
N PRO A 147 10.62 -3.94 -18.53
CA PRO A 147 9.36 -3.93 -19.28
C PRO A 147 8.58 -5.24 -19.06
N ALA A 148 7.26 -5.14 -18.98
CA ALA A 148 6.41 -6.34 -18.96
C ALA A 148 6.54 -7.07 -20.32
N PRO A 149 6.75 -8.40 -20.33
CA PRO A 149 6.82 -9.18 -21.56
C PRO A 149 5.41 -9.38 -22.13
N LEU A 150 5.03 -8.58 -23.12
CA LEU A 150 3.71 -8.61 -23.76
C LEU A 150 3.62 -9.60 -24.94
N ASP A 151 4.69 -10.34 -25.20
CA ASP A 151 4.78 -11.40 -26.20
C ASP A 151 4.08 -12.70 -25.76
N ARG A 152 3.70 -12.80 -24.49
CA ARG A 152 2.95 -13.91 -23.90
C ARG A 152 1.93 -13.40 -22.87
N GLU A 153 1.09 -14.31 -22.38
CA GLU A 153 0.27 -14.02 -21.20
C GLU A 153 1.20 -13.74 -20.00
N TYR A 154 1.02 -12.56 -19.40
CA TYR A 154 1.82 -12.07 -18.28
C TYR A 154 0.93 -11.79 -17.08
N HIS A 155 1.09 -12.59 -16.03
CA HIS A 155 0.26 -12.50 -14.84
C HIS A 155 0.80 -11.42 -13.89
N ALA A 156 -0.11 -10.71 -13.21
CA ALA A 156 0.24 -9.69 -12.23
C ALA A 156 1.15 -10.23 -11.12
N LYS A 157 1.00 -11.50 -10.75
CA LYS A 157 1.85 -12.14 -9.74
C LYS A 157 3.31 -12.34 -10.20
N GLU A 158 3.53 -12.51 -11.51
CA GLU A 158 4.87 -12.58 -12.09
C GLU A 158 5.60 -11.23 -12.08
N ASP A 159 4.85 -10.11 -11.97
CA ASP A 159 5.38 -8.75 -11.89
C ASP A 159 5.92 -8.38 -10.49
N THR A 160 5.67 -9.23 -9.48
CA THR A 160 6.14 -9.01 -8.11
C THR A 160 7.67 -9.11 -8.02
N VAL A 161 8.30 -8.46 -7.05
CA VAL A 161 9.76 -8.57 -6.82
C VAL A 161 10.09 -8.81 -5.34
N SER A 162 11.22 -9.48 -5.10
CA SER A 162 11.83 -9.60 -3.78
C SER A 162 12.63 -8.35 -3.44
N LEU A 163 12.79 -8.11 -2.14
CA LEU A 163 13.64 -7.04 -1.60
C LEU A 163 14.63 -7.65 -0.61
N PRO A 164 15.80 -7.04 -0.39
CA PRO A 164 16.65 -7.43 0.72
C PRO A 164 15.84 -7.46 2.01
N GLY A 165 15.98 -8.50 2.82
CA GLY A 165 15.16 -8.70 4.02
C GLY A 165 15.32 -7.58 5.06
N TRP A 166 16.37 -6.77 4.99
CA TRP A 166 16.54 -5.56 5.80
C TRP A 166 15.79 -4.34 5.24
N LEU A 167 15.44 -4.31 3.95
CA LEU A 167 14.75 -3.21 3.28
C LEU A 167 13.24 -3.47 3.16
N GLY A 168 12.85 -4.67 2.72
CA GLY A 168 11.46 -5.10 2.68
C GLY A 168 11.06 -5.81 3.97
N LEU A 169 9.77 -5.79 4.29
CA LEU A 169 9.20 -6.50 5.42
C LEU A 169 8.05 -7.40 4.95
N PRO A 170 8.27 -8.71 4.72
CA PRO A 170 9.47 -9.51 5.06
C PRO A 170 10.56 -9.66 3.97
N GLY A 171 10.45 -9.02 2.80
CA GLY A 171 11.49 -9.08 1.76
C GLY A 171 11.34 -10.20 0.73
N ILE A 172 10.36 -11.09 0.87
CA ILE A 172 10.11 -12.15 -0.13
C ILE A 172 9.04 -11.73 -1.14
N ARG A 173 9.05 -12.35 -2.33
CA ARG A 173 8.03 -12.11 -3.37
C ARG A 173 6.62 -12.38 -2.84
N HIS A 174 5.68 -11.56 -3.30
CA HIS A 174 4.25 -11.74 -3.06
C HIS A 174 3.83 -11.84 -1.59
N SER A 175 4.54 -11.11 -0.71
CA SER A 175 4.25 -11.07 0.73
C SER A 175 3.33 -9.91 1.12
N ILE A 176 2.55 -9.39 0.16
CA ILE A 176 1.72 -8.20 0.35
C ILE A 176 0.69 -8.33 1.47
N GLY A 177 0.14 -9.52 1.73
CA GLY A 177 -0.76 -9.75 2.87
C GLY A 177 -0.11 -9.33 4.18
N LEU A 178 1.07 -9.88 4.46
CA LEU A 178 1.86 -9.58 5.65
C LEU A 178 2.36 -8.14 5.68
N ALA A 179 2.83 -7.63 4.53
CA ALA A 179 3.28 -6.24 4.42
C ALA A 179 2.16 -5.24 4.75
N ARG A 180 0.93 -5.49 4.28
CA ARG A 180 -0.25 -4.67 4.59
C ARG A 180 -0.60 -4.70 6.07
N TRP A 181 -0.50 -5.84 6.75
CA TRP A 181 -0.73 -5.90 8.19
C TRP A 181 0.28 -5.03 8.96
N TRP A 182 1.56 -5.15 8.63
CA TRP A 182 2.59 -4.28 9.21
C TRP A 182 2.31 -2.81 8.94
N HIS A 183 2.02 -2.46 7.69
CA HIS A 183 1.80 -1.07 7.30
C HIS A 183 0.61 -0.48 8.06
N PHE A 184 -0.57 -1.09 7.97
CA PHE A 184 -1.78 -0.53 8.57
C PHE A 184 -1.78 -0.52 10.11
N VAL A 185 -1.13 -1.49 10.75
CA VAL A 185 -0.95 -1.46 12.22
C VAL A 185 -0.11 -0.25 12.61
N PHE A 186 1.03 -0.05 11.95
CA PHE A 186 1.93 1.05 12.26
C PHE A 186 1.36 2.40 11.85
N ASP A 187 0.63 2.48 10.74
CA ASP A 187 -0.10 3.67 10.31
C ASP A 187 -1.15 4.08 11.35
N THR A 188 -1.88 3.11 11.89
CA THR A 188 -2.92 3.38 12.91
C THR A 188 -2.29 3.93 14.19
N LEU A 189 -1.18 3.34 14.64
CA LEU A 189 -0.43 3.82 15.80
C LEU A 189 0.18 5.21 15.54
N TRP A 190 0.70 5.43 14.32
CA TRP A 190 1.29 6.70 13.92
C TRP A 190 0.24 7.81 13.83
N LEU A 191 -0.96 7.51 13.31
CA LEU A 191 -2.08 8.44 13.28
C LEU A 191 -2.56 8.78 14.70
N ALA A 192 -2.66 7.79 15.59
CA ALA A 192 -3.00 8.03 16.98
C ALA A 192 -1.97 8.93 17.68
N ASN A 193 -0.68 8.66 17.48
CA ASN A 193 0.40 9.51 17.98
C ASN A 193 0.37 10.92 17.35
N GLY A 194 0.07 11.02 16.05
CA GLY A 194 -0.08 12.30 15.33
C GLY A 194 -1.22 13.15 15.86
N ILE A 195 -2.39 12.56 16.14
CA ILE A 195 -3.53 13.24 16.76
C ILE A 195 -3.13 13.77 18.15
N LEU A 196 -2.47 12.94 18.96
CA LEU A 196 -1.97 13.34 20.27
C LEU A 196 -0.98 14.52 20.15
N VAL A 197 -0.03 14.44 19.20
CA VAL A 197 0.92 15.53 18.92
C VAL A 197 0.17 16.79 18.55
N TYR A 198 -0.81 16.75 17.64
CA TYR A 198 -1.56 17.95 17.24
C TYR A 198 -2.30 18.56 18.43
N VAL A 199 -3.01 17.76 19.22
CA VAL A 199 -3.73 18.22 20.42
C VAL A 199 -2.78 18.88 21.43
N LEU A 200 -1.65 18.25 21.73
CA LEU A 200 -0.68 18.77 22.69
C LEU A 200 0.06 19.99 22.14
N LEU A 201 0.42 19.99 20.86
CA LEU A 201 1.13 21.08 20.20
C LEU A 201 0.32 22.38 20.25
N PHE A 202 -0.99 22.31 19.99
CA PHE A 202 -1.88 23.47 20.07
C PHE A 202 -2.28 23.84 21.50
N SER A 203 -2.56 22.87 22.37
CA SER A 203 -2.98 23.15 23.75
C SER A 203 -1.85 23.68 24.65
N THR A 204 -0.60 23.33 24.37
CA THR A 204 0.57 23.80 25.14
C THR A 204 1.30 24.99 24.52
N GLY A 205 0.84 25.49 23.37
CA GLY A 205 1.49 26.59 22.65
C GLY A 205 2.80 26.23 21.94
N GLN A 206 3.23 24.97 21.99
CA GLN A 206 4.48 24.49 21.36
C GLN A 206 4.46 24.60 19.82
N TRP A 207 3.28 24.77 19.21
CA TRP A 207 3.15 25.07 17.77
C TRP A 207 3.97 26.30 17.34
N ARG A 208 4.17 27.28 18.23
CA ARG A 208 4.95 28.51 17.97
C ARG A 208 6.42 28.24 17.61
N ARG A 209 6.95 27.05 17.93
CA ARG A 209 8.31 26.64 17.53
C ARG A 209 8.43 26.35 16.03
N ILE A 210 7.36 25.85 15.43
CA ILE A 210 7.42 25.23 14.09
C ILE A 210 6.44 25.85 13.10
N VAL A 211 5.69 26.88 13.48
CA VAL A 211 4.81 27.63 12.58
C VAL A 211 5.36 29.05 12.42
N PRO A 212 5.68 29.50 11.20
CA PRO A 212 6.17 30.86 10.99
C PRO A 212 5.03 31.85 11.20
N VAL A 213 5.29 32.94 11.93
CA VAL A 213 4.32 34.01 12.19
C VAL A 213 4.57 35.28 11.38
N SER A 214 5.67 35.31 10.60
CA SER A 214 6.01 36.41 9.68
C SER A 214 6.60 35.86 8.39
N LEU A 215 6.40 36.57 7.27
CA LEU A 215 7.06 36.30 5.99
C LEU A 215 8.57 36.57 6.03
N ASP A 216 9.07 37.22 7.08
CA ASP A 216 10.52 37.38 7.32
C ASP A 216 11.25 36.03 7.35
N VAL A 217 10.55 34.92 7.65
CA VAL A 217 11.13 33.57 7.58
C VAL A 217 11.79 33.29 6.23
N ILE A 218 11.29 33.88 5.13
CA ILE A 218 11.81 33.65 3.77
C ILE A 218 13.25 34.16 3.62
N PRO A 219 13.56 35.47 3.80
CA PRO A 219 14.93 35.95 3.70
C PRO A 219 15.87 35.31 4.75
N HIS A 220 15.39 35.04 5.97
CA HIS A 220 16.16 34.29 6.97
C HIS A 220 16.48 32.86 6.51
N THR A 221 15.56 32.19 5.82
CA THR A 221 15.78 30.85 5.26
C THR A 221 16.81 30.89 4.14
N LEU A 222 16.73 31.86 3.22
CA LEU A 222 17.69 32.00 2.12
C LEU A 222 19.11 32.27 2.66
N SER A 223 19.23 33.19 3.62
CA SER A 223 20.49 33.44 4.33
C SER A 223 21.02 32.17 4.99
N THR A 224 20.17 31.46 5.74
CA THR A 224 20.54 30.22 6.42
C THR A 224 20.99 29.13 5.44
N ALA A 225 20.27 28.96 4.32
CA ALA A 225 20.62 28.00 3.27
C ALA A 225 21.99 28.32 2.66
N LEU A 226 22.26 29.60 2.39
CA LEU A 226 23.58 30.06 1.92
C LEU A 226 24.66 29.76 2.96
N GLN A 227 24.37 29.98 4.25
CA GLN A 227 25.29 29.69 5.35
C GLN A 227 25.64 28.20 5.42
N TYR A 228 24.63 27.32 5.44
CA TYR A 228 24.83 25.87 5.41
C TYR A 228 25.60 25.41 4.15
N LEU A 229 25.23 25.92 2.98
CA LEU A 229 25.88 25.54 1.73
C LEU A 229 27.34 25.99 1.67
N SER A 230 27.69 27.10 2.31
CA SER A 230 29.08 27.58 2.41
C SER A 230 29.96 26.80 3.40
N LEU A 231 29.36 25.91 4.20
CA LEU A 231 29.96 25.22 5.34
C LEU A 231 30.42 26.18 6.46
N ASP A 232 29.82 27.37 6.51
CA ASP A 232 30.02 28.38 7.57
C ASP A 232 28.66 28.55 8.27
N PHE A 233 28.43 27.65 9.23
CA PHE A 233 27.13 27.42 9.85
C PHE A 233 26.70 28.59 10.75
N PRO A 234 25.39 28.92 10.80
CA PRO A 234 24.89 29.88 11.77
C PRO A 234 25.11 29.35 13.20
N PRO A 235 25.25 30.25 14.20
CA PRO A 235 25.39 29.85 15.59
C PRO A 235 24.16 29.03 16.05
N PRO A 236 24.37 27.96 16.85
CA PRO A 236 23.28 27.10 17.28
C PRO A 236 22.34 27.85 18.23
N SER A 237 21.07 27.92 17.86
CA SER A 237 20.00 28.57 18.64
C SER A 237 18.83 27.64 18.97
N GLY A 238 18.93 26.36 18.57
CA GLY A 238 17.80 25.42 18.51
C GLY A 238 17.05 25.18 19.82
N TRP A 239 17.67 25.50 20.96
CA TRP A 239 16.99 25.51 22.26
C TRP A 239 15.88 26.57 22.34
N LEU A 240 16.22 27.81 21.99
CA LEU A 240 15.31 28.95 22.07
C LEU A 240 14.45 29.08 20.81
N GLN A 241 15.06 28.92 19.64
CA GLN A 241 14.44 29.16 18.35
C GLN A 241 15.15 28.41 17.23
N TYR A 242 14.39 27.77 16.35
CA TYR A 242 14.92 27.21 15.10
C TYR A 242 15.26 28.31 14.09
N ASN A 243 16.33 28.11 13.31
CA ASN A 243 16.57 29.00 12.18
C ASN A 243 15.50 28.82 11.09
N GLY A 244 15.40 29.76 10.15
CA GLY A 244 14.35 29.76 9.13
C GLY A 244 14.28 28.46 8.32
N LEU A 245 15.42 27.89 7.95
CA LEU A 245 15.49 26.65 7.19
C LEU A 245 14.97 25.44 7.98
N GLN A 246 15.39 25.31 9.24
CA GLN A 246 14.89 24.28 10.14
C GLN A 246 13.39 24.43 10.38
N LEU A 247 12.92 25.65 10.65
CA LEU A 247 11.52 25.92 10.91
C LEU A 247 10.64 25.55 9.72
N LEU A 248 10.99 25.96 8.50
CA LEU A 248 10.22 25.61 7.30
C LEU A 248 10.27 24.11 6.99
N ALA A 249 11.42 23.45 7.24
CA ALA A 249 11.52 22.00 7.08
C ALA A 249 10.59 21.26 8.07
N TYR A 250 10.57 21.66 9.34
CA TYR A 250 9.71 21.07 10.36
C TYR A 250 8.23 21.38 10.13
N PHE A 251 7.91 22.62 9.75
CA PHE A 251 6.56 23.02 9.33
C PHE A 251 6.07 22.12 8.19
N THR A 252 6.88 21.98 7.14
CA THR A 252 6.54 21.17 5.97
C THR A 252 6.33 19.71 6.36
N THR A 253 7.23 19.13 7.16
CA THR A 253 7.11 17.74 7.59
C THR A 253 5.85 17.49 8.43
N VAL A 254 5.55 18.37 9.39
CA VAL A 254 4.44 18.19 10.33
C VAL A 254 3.08 18.55 9.72
N PHE A 255 2.99 19.66 8.99
CA PHE A 255 1.71 20.23 8.54
C PHE A 255 1.40 20.02 7.05
N ILE A 256 2.38 19.57 6.25
CA ILE A 256 2.18 19.33 4.81
C ILE A 256 2.40 17.86 4.47
N ALA A 257 3.61 17.35 4.66
CA ALA A 257 3.97 15.99 4.26
C ALA A 257 3.21 14.91 5.05
N SER A 258 3.08 15.08 6.37
CA SER A 258 2.36 14.13 7.22
C SER A 258 0.85 14.04 6.89
N PRO A 259 0.10 15.16 6.78
CA PRO A 259 -1.28 15.12 6.28
C PRO A 259 -1.39 14.59 4.85
N LEU A 260 -0.45 14.94 3.97
CA LEU A 260 -0.45 14.44 2.59
C LEU A 260 -0.22 12.93 2.52
N ALA A 261 0.61 12.36 3.40
CA ALA A 261 0.77 10.91 3.53
C ALA A 261 -0.56 10.22 3.89
N LEU A 262 -1.28 10.78 4.86
CA LEU A 262 -2.61 10.29 5.25
C LEU A 262 -3.60 10.38 4.09
N ILE A 263 -3.71 11.56 3.45
CA ILE A 263 -4.64 11.79 2.33
C ILE A 263 -4.34 10.82 1.19
N THR A 264 -3.08 10.69 0.79
CA THR A 264 -2.68 9.79 -0.31
C THR A 264 -2.80 8.32 0.05
N GLY A 265 -2.68 7.94 1.33
CA GLY A 265 -3.00 6.59 1.81
C GLY A 265 -4.50 6.29 1.71
N VAL A 266 -5.35 7.25 2.12
CA VAL A 266 -6.82 7.17 2.02
C VAL A 266 -7.27 7.12 0.55
N MET A 267 -6.66 7.89 -0.35
CA MET A 267 -6.91 7.84 -1.80
C MET A 267 -6.62 6.46 -2.42
N GLN A 268 -5.77 5.65 -1.79
CA GLN A 268 -5.50 4.29 -2.25
C GLN A 268 -6.53 3.28 -1.80
N SER A 269 -7.44 3.68 -0.91
CA SER A 269 -8.56 2.85 -0.42
C SER A 269 -9.57 2.61 -1.54
N PRO A 270 -9.78 1.35 -1.96
CA PRO A 270 -10.81 1.00 -2.92
C PRO A 270 -12.21 1.48 -2.48
N ALA A 271 -12.53 1.29 -1.18
CA ALA A 271 -13.74 1.75 -0.48
C ALA A 271 -14.15 3.19 -0.83
N ILE A 272 -13.15 4.05 -0.79
CA ILE A 272 -13.34 5.48 -0.95
C ILE A 272 -13.37 5.81 -2.44
N ALA A 273 -12.49 5.19 -3.22
CA ALA A 273 -12.41 5.40 -4.65
C ALA A 273 -13.73 5.01 -5.36
N ALA A 274 -14.34 3.87 -5.04
CA ALA A 274 -15.61 3.49 -5.66
C ALA A 274 -16.80 4.26 -5.08
N ARG A 275 -16.82 4.58 -3.78
CA ARG A 275 -17.91 5.41 -3.21
C ARG A 275 -17.94 6.84 -3.76
N LEU A 276 -16.77 7.41 -4.09
CA LEU A 276 -16.60 8.79 -4.57
C LEU A 276 -16.37 8.89 -6.08
N HIS A 277 -16.48 7.79 -6.85
CA HIS A 277 -16.28 7.75 -8.31
C HIS A 277 -14.88 8.22 -8.76
N LEU A 278 -13.85 7.92 -7.97
CA LEU A 278 -12.46 8.34 -8.21
C LEU A 278 -11.64 7.27 -8.94
N ALA A 279 -12.23 6.37 -9.73
CA ALA A 279 -11.41 5.49 -10.57
C ALA A 279 -10.73 6.26 -11.73
N THR A 280 -11.25 7.44 -12.10
CA THR A 280 -10.72 8.28 -13.18
C THR A 280 -10.33 9.68 -12.67
N GLY A 281 -9.74 10.51 -13.53
CA GLY A 281 -9.32 11.88 -13.18
C GLY A 281 -8.01 11.94 -12.36
N PHE A 282 -7.68 13.12 -11.81
CA PHE A 282 -6.39 13.35 -11.13
C PHE A 282 -6.33 12.78 -9.71
N LEU A 283 -7.47 12.55 -9.06
CA LEU A 283 -7.56 11.95 -7.73
C LEU A 283 -7.63 10.42 -7.75
N ASN A 284 -7.33 9.81 -8.91
CA ASN A 284 -7.42 8.37 -9.04
C ASN A 284 -6.39 7.64 -8.18
N ARG A 285 -6.68 6.37 -7.90
CA ARG A 285 -5.86 5.51 -7.04
C ARG A 285 -4.40 5.41 -7.49
N GLN A 286 -4.11 5.35 -8.79
CA GLN A 286 -2.73 5.23 -9.27
C GLN A 286 -1.94 6.52 -9.10
N VAL A 287 -2.58 7.67 -9.31
CA VAL A 287 -1.98 8.96 -8.95
C VAL A 287 -1.76 9.04 -7.44
N GLY A 288 -2.73 8.59 -6.64
CA GLY A 288 -2.57 8.44 -5.18
C GLY A 288 -1.35 7.62 -4.78
N ARG A 289 -1.14 6.45 -5.39
CA ARG A 289 0.07 5.61 -5.20
C ARG A 289 1.35 6.36 -5.54
N SER A 290 1.36 7.08 -6.66
CA SER A 290 2.52 7.86 -7.10
C SER A 290 2.84 9.01 -6.14
N LEU A 291 1.84 9.79 -5.74
CA LEU A 291 2.01 10.86 -4.76
C LEU A 291 2.47 10.33 -3.41
N HIS A 292 1.90 9.22 -2.95
CA HIS A 292 2.30 8.57 -1.70
C HIS A 292 3.78 8.13 -1.73
N PHE A 293 4.24 7.57 -2.85
CA PHE A 293 5.65 7.24 -3.04
C PHE A 293 6.56 8.48 -3.06
N LEU A 294 6.12 9.59 -3.66
CA LEU A 294 6.87 10.85 -3.64
C LEU A 294 6.96 11.43 -2.22
N VAL A 295 5.89 11.32 -1.43
CA VAL A 295 5.89 11.69 -0.01
C VAL A 295 6.84 10.82 0.81
N LEU A 296 6.89 9.51 0.56
CA LEU A 296 7.91 8.63 1.11
C LEU A 296 9.32 9.12 0.73
N GLY A 297 9.54 9.47 -0.54
CA GLY A 297 10.79 10.05 -1.01
C GLY A 297 11.19 11.32 -0.24
N TYR A 298 10.23 12.23 0.00
CA TYR A 298 10.44 13.40 0.85
C TYR A 298 10.82 13.01 2.28
N PHE A 299 10.11 12.08 2.92
CA PHE A 299 10.43 11.64 4.29
C PHE A 299 11.84 11.05 4.39
N LEU A 300 12.26 10.24 3.42
CA LEU A 300 13.62 9.69 3.38
C LEU A 300 14.67 10.80 3.28
N LEU A 301 14.47 11.75 2.37
CA LEU A 301 15.37 12.89 2.21
C LEU A 301 15.42 13.75 3.48
N PHE A 302 14.25 14.03 4.08
CA PHE A 302 14.15 14.77 5.33
C PHE A 302 14.86 14.06 6.47
N ILE A 303 14.64 12.75 6.67
CA ILE A 303 15.28 11.96 7.74
C ILE A 303 16.80 11.97 7.58
N ILE A 304 17.30 11.69 6.37
CA ILE A 304 18.75 11.67 6.09
C ILE A 304 19.34 13.06 6.35
N GLY A 305 18.76 14.11 5.77
CA GLY A 305 19.22 15.48 5.97
C GLY A 305 19.17 15.91 7.43
N HIS A 306 18.04 15.65 8.11
CA HIS A 306 17.84 15.98 9.51
C HIS A 306 18.88 15.30 10.41
N VAL A 307 19.09 13.98 10.27
CA VAL A 307 20.07 13.23 11.06
C VAL A 307 21.48 13.72 10.80
N VAL A 308 21.87 13.93 9.53
CA VAL A 308 23.18 14.49 9.19
C VAL A 308 23.38 15.84 9.87
N MET A 309 22.38 16.72 9.83
CA MET A 309 22.46 18.05 10.45
C MET A 309 22.51 18.02 11.97
N VAL A 310 21.83 17.07 12.61
CA VAL A 310 21.92 16.85 14.06
C VAL A 310 23.36 16.58 14.48
N PHE A 311 24.08 15.73 13.73
CA PHE A 311 25.47 15.39 14.04
C PHE A 311 26.49 16.43 13.57
N ALA A 312 26.22 17.13 12.47
CA ALA A 312 27.16 18.08 11.87
C ALA A 312 27.23 19.45 12.58
N THR A 313 26.22 19.81 13.38
CA THR A 313 26.15 21.15 14.03
C THR A 313 26.62 21.12 15.49
N ASP A 314 25.86 20.49 16.38
CA ASP A 314 26.24 20.28 17.78
C ASP A 314 25.56 19.03 18.33
N ALA A 315 26.17 17.87 18.05
CA ALA A 315 25.58 16.57 18.31
C ALA A 315 25.14 16.37 19.77
N LEU A 316 25.96 16.76 20.75
CA LEU A 316 25.67 16.54 22.17
C LEU A 316 24.49 17.40 22.62
N ASN A 317 24.49 18.70 22.33
CA ASN A 317 23.37 19.57 22.66
C ASN A 317 22.08 19.11 21.97
N ASN A 318 22.13 18.86 20.65
CA ASN A 318 20.95 18.43 19.89
C ASN A 318 20.36 17.12 20.42
N LEU A 319 21.21 16.14 20.78
CA LEU A 319 20.74 14.88 21.37
C LEU A 319 20.14 15.10 22.77
N ASN A 320 20.75 15.93 23.62
CA ASN A 320 20.19 16.28 24.93
C ASN A 320 18.84 17.00 24.80
N HIS A 321 18.66 17.88 23.81
CA HIS A 321 17.38 18.53 23.52
C HIS A 321 16.28 17.49 23.21
N MET A 322 16.56 16.54 22.33
CA MET A 322 15.57 15.56 21.85
C MET A 322 15.33 14.40 22.82
N THR A 323 16.29 14.08 23.70
CA THR A 323 16.20 12.92 24.60
C THR A 323 15.84 13.30 26.02
N LEU A 324 16.61 14.20 26.65
CA LEU A 324 16.46 14.58 28.06
C LEU A 324 15.72 15.90 28.24
N GLY A 325 15.69 16.74 27.20
CA GLY A 325 15.11 18.07 27.26
C GLY A 325 15.99 19.02 28.08
N THR A 326 17.31 18.87 28.03
CA THR A 326 18.29 19.73 28.71
C THR A 326 19.19 20.43 27.68
N ASN A 327 19.69 21.63 28.01
CA ASN A 327 20.57 22.41 27.14
C ASN A 327 22.02 22.38 27.65
N ASP A 328 22.66 21.22 27.51
CA ASP A 328 24.03 21.00 27.96
C ASP A 328 24.76 20.03 27.02
N ARG A 329 26.09 19.96 27.17
CA ARG A 329 26.95 19.06 26.38
C ARG A 329 27.26 17.75 27.12
N SER A 330 26.35 17.28 27.99
CA SER A 330 26.53 16.00 28.67
C SER A 330 26.39 14.83 27.70
N TRP A 331 26.98 13.69 28.04
CA TRP A 331 26.83 12.44 27.27
C TRP A 331 25.52 11.70 27.57
N ALA A 332 24.73 12.16 28.53
CA ALA A 332 23.55 11.44 29.00
C ALA A 332 22.51 11.26 27.89
N GLY A 333 22.23 12.31 27.11
CA GLY A 333 21.32 12.22 25.97
C GLY A 333 21.83 11.35 24.83
N PHE A 334 23.14 11.34 24.58
CA PHE A 334 23.75 10.41 23.62
C PHE A 334 23.53 8.95 24.05
N LEU A 335 23.69 8.62 25.34
CA LEU A 335 23.45 7.27 25.85
C LEU A 335 21.99 6.85 25.69
N VAL A 336 21.03 7.74 25.99
CA VAL A 336 19.60 7.48 25.77
C VAL A 336 19.32 7.26 24.28
N PHE A 337 19.87 8.10 23.40
CA PHE A 337 19.77 7.92 21.95
C PHE A 337 20.33 6.56 21.50
N ALA A 338 21.51 6.17 21.98
CA ALA A 338 22.14 4.91 21.63
C ALA A 338 21.27 3.71 22.06
N LEU A 339 20.62 3.78 23.22
CA LEU A 339 19.69 2.74 23.68
C LEU A 339 18.43 2.67 22.80
N ILE A 340 17.84 3.82 22.43
CA ILE A 340 16.68 3.86 21.53
C ILE A 340 17.05 3.31 20.15
N LEU A 341 18.23 3.68 19.63
CA LEU A 341 18.74 3.21 18.35
C LEU A 341 19.00 1.70 18.39
N ALA A 342 19.62 1.20 19.46
CA ALA A 342 19.87 -0.23 19.65
C ALA A 342 18.55 -1.02 19.70
N PHE A 343 17.59 -0.58 20.51
CA PHE A 343 16.27 -1.19 20.58
C PHE A 343 15.57 -1.22 19.21
N THR A 344 15.56 -0.08 18.52
CA THR A 344 14.92 0.04 17.20
C THR A 344 15.61 -0.84 16.17
N THR A 345 16.94 -0.93 16.20
CA THR A 345 17.74 -1.78 15.30
C THR A 345 17.47 -3.25 15.57
N ILE A 346 17.39 -3.68 16.83
CA ILE A 346 17.04 -5.05 17.20
C ILE A 346 15.64 -5.39 16.71
N ALA A 347 14.65 -4.52 16.98
CA ALA A 347 13.29 -4.70 16.49
C ALA A 347 13.23 -4.77 14.95
N TRP A 348 13.99 -3.91 14.26
CA TRP A 348 14.11 -3.89 12.81
C TRP A 348 14.66 -5.22 12.29
N LEU A 349 15.78 -5.70 12.83
CA LEU A 349 16.39 -6.96 12.39
C LEU A 349 15.51 -8.18 12.71
N LEU A 350 14.76 -8.16 13.82
CA LEU A 350 13.88 -9.26 14.23
C LEU A 350 12.54 -9.28 13.47
N ALA A 351 12.06 -8.16 12.94
CA ALA A 351 10.72 -8.12 12.33
C ALA A 351 10.55 -9.09 11.15
N THR A 352 11.54 -9.17 10.25
CA THR A 352 11.51 -10.11 9.12
C THR A 352 11.48 -11.58 9.57
N PRO A 353 12.45 -12.09 10.36
CA PRO A 353 12.43 -13.48 10.78
C PRO A 353 11.21 -13.82 11.63
N LEU A 354 10.71 -12.91 12.47
CA LEU A 354 9.48 -13.13 13.23
C LEU A 354 8.25 -13.20 12.32
N THR A 355 8.19 -12.36 11.28
CA THR A 355 7.10 -12.39 10.29
C THR A 355 7.06 -13.71 9.53
N LEU A 356 8.23 -14.21 9.10
CA LEU A 356 8.33 -15.49 8.40
C LEU A 356 8.06 -16.68 9.32
N LYS A 357 8.46 -16.60 10.59
CA LYS A 357 8.26 -17.67 11.57
C LYS A 357 6.84 -17.70 12.16
N TYR A 358 6.13 -16.57 12.19
CA TYR A 358 4.80 -16.49 12.81
C TYR A 358 3.80 -15.67 11.96
N PRO A 359 3.61 -16.01 10.68
CA PRO A 359 2.82 -15.19 9.75
C PRO A 359 1.34 -15.08 10.16
N ARG A 360 0.73 -16.18 10.64
CA ARG A 360 -0.64 -16.17 11.14
C ARG A 360 -0.83 -15.25 12.35
N LYS A 361 0.17 -15.20 13.26
CA LYS A 361 0.12 -14.28 14.39
C LYS A 361 0.15 -12.83 13.92
N VAL A 362 0.97 -12.51 12.91
CA VAL A 362 0.99 -11.17 12.31
C VAL A 362 -0.38 -10.80 11.76
N GLN A 363 -1.03 -11.69 11.01
CA GLN A 363 -2.37 -11.45 10.48
C GLN A 363 -3.42 -11.28 11.59
N HIS A 364 -3.44 -12.17 12.59
CA HIS A 364 -4.43 -12.10 13.68
C HIS A 364 -4.25 -10.87 14.56
N ILE A 365 -3.01 -10.50 14.89
CA ILE A 365 -2.70 -9.25 15.60
C ILE A 365 -3.14 -8.06 14.74
N GLY A 366 -2.79 -8.07 13.46
CA GLY A 366 -3.22 -7.04 12.51
C GLY A 366 -4.73 -6.88 12.51
N ARG A 367 -5.47 -7.98 12.33
CA ARG A 367 -6.93 -8.01 12.34
C ARG A 367 -7.51 -7.51 13.67
N TRP A 368 -6.89 -7.83 14.80
CA TRP A 368 -7.32 -7.33 16.11
C TRP A 368 -7.16 -5.80 16.22
N VAL A 369 -6.04 -5.24 15.74
CA VAL A 369 -5.77 -3.80 15.81
C VAL A 369 -6.67 -3.00 14.85
N ILE A 370 -6.72 -3.39 13.57
CA ILE A 370 -7.37 -2.57 12.53
C ILE A 370 -8.75 -3.07 12.11
N GLY A 371 -9.18 -4.25 12.58
CA GLY A 371 -10.38 -4.91 12.06
C GLY A 371 -11.65 -4.10 12.24
N GLY A 372 -11.83 -3.46 13.40
CA GLY A 372 -12.98 -2.59 13.64
C GLY A 372 -13.03 -1.36 12.72
N ILE A 373 -11.88 -0.88 12.23
CA ILE A 373 -11.81 0.19 11.23
C ILE A 373 -12.24 -0.36 9.87
N LEU A 374 -11.67 -1.48 9.45
CA LEU A 374 -12.00 -2.14 8.18
C LEU A 374 -13.50 -2.48 8.08
N ASP A 375 -14.09 -3.00 9.16
CA ASP A 375 -15.51 -3.37 9.21
C ASP A 375 -16.45 -2.16 9.10
N ARG A 376 -16.01 -0.98 9.54
CA ARG A 376 -16.78 0.27 9.36
C ARG A 376 -16.70 0.77 7.92
N ILE A 377 -15.53 0.63 7.29
CA ILE A 377 -15.32 1.03 5.90
C ILE A 377 -16.20 0.20 4.94
N GLU A 378 -16.40 -1.09 5.22
CA GLU A 378 -17.27 -2.00 4.45
C GLU A 378 -18.73 -1.56 4.36
N LYS A 379 -19.18 -0.66 5.24
CA LYS A 379 -20.54 -0.10 5.19
C LYS A 379 -20.73 0.92 4.06
N LEU A 380 -19.64 1.39 3.44
CA LEU A 380 -19.66 2.32 2.32
C LEU A 380 -20.02 1.56 1.03
N ARG A 381 -21.30 1.16 0.86
CA ARG A 381 -21.75 0.43 -0.35
C ARG A 381 -21.38 1.21 -1.63
N PRO A 382 -20.47 0.70 -2.49
CA PRO A 382 -20.08 1.36 -3.72
C PRO A 382 -21.15 1.16 -4.78
N VAL A 383 -21.39 2.18 -5.59
CA VAL A 383 -22.40 2.17 -6.67
C VAL A 383 -21.82 2.73 -7.98
N ALA A 384 -20.50 2.82 -8.07
CA ALA A 384 -19.85 3.48 -9.19
C ALA A 384 -20.03 2.69 -10.48
N ASN A 385 -20.47 3.38 -11.52
CA ASN A 385 -20.55 2.91 -12.88
C ASN A 385 -19.86 3.94 -13.79
N TYR A 386 -18.98 3.47 -14.67
CA TYR A 386 -18.16 4.30 -15.54
C TYR A 386 -18.69 4.27 -16.98
N SER A 387 -18.03 5.00 -17.88
CA SER A 387 -18.41 5.05 -19.29
C SER A 387 -17.44 4.23 -20.16
N GLU A 388 -17.82 3.95 -21.41
CA GLU A 388 -16.99 3.11 -22.30
C GLU A 388 -15.61 3.72 -22.59
N LYS A 389 -15.48 5.05 -22.58
CA LYS A 389 -14.18 5.74 -22.71
C LYS A 389 -13.23 5.50 -21.53
N ASP A 390 -13.76 5.07 -20.39
CA ASP A 390 -12.97 4.82 -19.18
C ASP A 390 -12.41 3.39 -19.16
N ILE A 391 -12.85 2.51 -20.09
CA ILE A 391 -12.35 1.14 -20.21
C ILE A 391 -10.85 1.16 -20.41
N SER A 392 -10.14 0.42 -19.55
CA SER A 392 -8.68 0.41 -19.57
C SER A 392 -8.14 -0.29 -20.83
N PRO A 393 -7.12 0.28 -21.49
CA PRO A 393 -6.54 -0.34 -22.69
C PRO A 393 -5.93 -1.73 -22.44
N TYR A 394 -5.53 -1.99 -21.20
CA TYR A 394 -4.98 -3.26 -20.77
C TYR A 394 -5.58 -3.64 -19.42
N PHE A 395 -5.96 -4.91 -19.28
CA PHE A 395 -6.51 -5.45 -18.05
C PHE A 395 -5.65 -6.62 -17.60
N TRP A 396 -5.02 -6.50 -16.43
CA TRP A 396 -4.08 -7.50 -15.95
C TRP A 396 -4.73 -8.87 -15.71
N VAL A 397 -4.00 -9.92 -16.05
CA VAL A 397 -4.37 -11.31 -15.74
C VAL A 397 -3.83 -11.67 -14.36
N ASN A 398 -4.58 -12.47 -13.58
CA ASN A 398 -4.16 -12.97 -12.28
C ASN A 398 -4.82 -14.33 -11.99
N GLY A 399 -4.26 -15.09 -11.06
CA GLY A 399 -4.70 -16.45 -10.72
C GLY A 399 -4.03 -17.51 -11.60
N THR A 400 -4.09 -18.74 -11.13
CA THR A 400 -3.60 -19.94 -11.83
C THR A 400 -4.74 -20.51 -12.65
N ALA A 401 -4.52 -20.80 -13.94
CA ALA A 401 -5.55 -21.42 -14.78
C ALA A 401 -5.87 -22.86 -14.31
N PRO A 402 -7.12 -23.32 -14.47
CA PRO A 402 -7.47 -24.71 -14.19
C PRO A 402 -6.69 -25.67 -15.08
N VAL A 403 -6.21 -26.76 -14.49
CA VAL A 403 -5.46 -27.80 -15.22
C VAL A 403 -6.18 -29.15 -15.25
N SER A 404 -7.34 -29.25 -14.59
CA SER A 404 -8.13 -30.47 -14.52
C SER A 404 -8.65 -30.88 -15.89
N ASP A 405 -8.75 -32.20 -16.10
CA ASP A 405 -9.27 -32.74 -17.37
C ASP A 405 -10.75 -32.41 -17.56
N GLU A 406 -11.50 -32.27 -16.47
CA GLU A 406 -12.89 -31.80 -16.48
C GLU A 406 -13.00 -30.39 -17.10
N TYR A 407 -12.22 -29.43 -16.62
CA TYR A 407 -12.25 -28.07 -17.15
C TYR A 407 -11.79 -28.03 -18.61
N LYS A 408 -10.71 -28.75 -18.95
CA LYS A 408 -10.22 -28.84 -20.33
C LYS A 408 -11.26 -29.42 -21.29
N SER A 409 -12.02 -30.42 -20.84
CA SER A 409 -13.10 -31.01 -21.63
C SER A 409 -14.21 -29.98 -21.88
N HIS A 410 -14.63 -29.26 -20.83
CA HIS A 410 -15.59 -28.17 -20.99
C HIS A 410 -15.09 -27.08 -21.94
N LEU A 411 -13.83 -26.67 -21.84
CA LEU A 411 -13.22 -25.67 -22.71
C LEU A 411 -13.22 -26.12 -24.18
N ALA A 412 -12.80 -27.37 -24.45
CA ALA A 412 -12.77 -27.94 -25.80
C ALA A 412 -14.15 -28.01 -26.46
N GLU A 413 -15.20 -28.19 -25.66
CA GLU A 413 -16.60 -28.25 -26.12
C GLU A 413 -17.29 -26.87 -26.14
N GLY A 414 -16.56 -25.79 -25.89
CA GLY A 414 -17.13 -24.44 -25.82
C GLY A 414 -18.12 -24.26 -24.67
N PHE A 415 -17.90 -24.96 -23.56
CA PHE A 415 -18.70 -24.95 -22.32
C PHE A 415 -20.16 -25.38 -22.51
N ARG A 416 -20.49 -26.14 -23.56
CA ARG A 416 -21.86 -26.64 -23.81
C ARG A 416 -22.37 -27.53 -22.67
N ASN A 417 -21.48 -28.33 -22.10
CA ASN A 417 -21.78 -29.26 -21.01
C ASN A 417 -21.47 -28.70 -19.62
N TYR A 418 -21.00 -27.45 -19.51
CA TYR A 418 -20.74 -26.82 -18.22
C TYR A 418 -22.04 -26.62 -17.43
N GLN A 419 -22.00 -26.93 -16.14
CA GLN A 419 -23.08 -26.65 -15.21
C GLN A 419 -22.55 -25.99 -13.94
N LEU A 420 -23.21 -24.90 -13.54
CA LEU A 420 -22.99 -24.26 -12.25
C LEU A 420 -23.79 -25.01 -11.18
N ASN A 421 -23.11 -25.58 -10.20
CA ASN A 421 -23.75 -26.18 -9.03
C ASN A 421 -24.08 -25.10 -7.99
N VAL A 422 -25.34 -25.04 -7.53
CA VAL A 422 -25.76 -24.13 -6.44
C VAL A 422 -26.36 -24.95 -5.30
N GLY A 423 -25.72 -24.90 -4.13
CA GLY A 423 -25.95 -25.82 -3.01
C GLY A 423 -25.85 -25.17 -1.62
N GLY A 424 -25.76 -26.02 -0.60
CA GLY A 424 -25.64 -25.62 0.81
C GLY A 424 -26.99 -25.32 1.48
N LEU A 425 -27.02 -24.29 2.32
CA LEU A 425 -28.18 -23.84 3.11
C LEU A 425 -29.19 -23.06 2.25
N ILE A 426 -29.85 -23.77 1.34
CA ILE A 426 -30.88 -23.24 0.42
C ILE A 426 -32.09 -24.19 0.38
N GLU A 427 -33.28 -23.65 0.11
CA GLU A 427 -34.50 -24.46 -0.05
C GLU A 427 -34.50 -25.29 -1.34
N LYS A 428 -33.93 -24.73 -2.43
CA LYS A 428 -34.00 -25.31 -3.77
C LYS A 428 -32.61 -25.42 -4.41
N PRO A 429 -31.83 -26.48 -4.10
CA PRO A 429 -30.60 -26.79 -4.83
C PRO A 429 -30.87 -26.97 -6.32
N LEU A 430 -29.98 -26.45 -7.16
CA LEU A 430 -30.14 -26.51 -8.60
C LEU A 430 -28.80 -26.52 -9.34
N GLN A 431 -28.85 -26.95 -10.59
CA GLN A 431 -27.73 -26.93 -11.53
C GLN A 431 -28.13 -26.11 -12.75
N LEU A 432 -27.32 -25.12 -13.12
CA LEU A 432 -27.61 -24.25 -14.27
C LEU A 432 -26.56 -24.45 -15.35
N THR A 433 -27.01 -24.85 -16.53
CA THR A 433 -26.19 -24.78 -17.74
C THR A 433 -25.85 -23.33 -18.08
N LEU A 434 -24.78 -23.13 -18.86
CA LEU A 434 -24.42 -21.78 -19.35
C LEU A 434 -25.55 -21.14 -20.18
N ALA A 435 -26.31 -21.94 -20.93
CA ALA A 435 -27.46 -21.47 -21.69
C ALA A 435 -28.60 -20.97 -20.78
N GLN A 436 -28.89 -21.68 -19.69
CA GLN A 436 -29.89 -21.25 -18.70
C GLN A 436 -29.44 -19.98 -17.96
N LEU A 437 -28.16 -19.86 -17.61
CA LEU A 437 -27.62 -18.62 -17.02
C LEU A 437 -27.80 -17.41 -17.95
N ARG A 438 -27.62 -17.60 -19.26
CA ARG A 438 -27.83 -16.55 -20.27
C ARG A 438 -29.30 -16.22 -20.52
N ALA A 439 -30.21 -17.13 -20.20
CA ALA A 439 -31.65 -16.91 -20.31
C ALA A 439 -32.23 -16.11 -19.12
N LEU A 440 -31.50 -15.99 -18.01
CA LEU A 440 -31.86 -15.11 -16.90
C LEU A 440 -31.66 -13.63 -17.27
N PRO A 441 -32.29 -12.68 -16.55
CA PRO A 441 -32.10 -11.26 -16.80
C PRO A 441 -30.62 -10.86 -16.80
N LYS A 442 -30.15 -10.35 -17.95
CA LYS A 442 -28.77 -9.87 -18.11
C LYS A 442 -28.62 -8.50 -17.47
N GLN A 443 -27.53 -8.31 -16.74
CA GLN A 443 -27.03 -7.02 -16.31
C GLN A 443 -25.69 -6.71 -17.00
N GLU A 444 -25.52 -5.45 -17.41
CA GLU A 444 -24.24 -4.89 -17.83
C GLU A 444 -23.79 -3.81 -16.85
N GLN A 445 -22.49 -3.74 -16.58
CA GLN A 445 -21.88 -2.70 -15.75
C GLN A 445 -20.46 -2.39 -16.21
N ILE A 446 -20.03 -1.14 -16.10
CA ILE A 446 -18.64 -0.73 -16.35
C ILE A 446 -18.05 -0.33 -15.00
N THR A 447 -17.20 -1.20 -14.46
CA THR A 447 -16.72 -1.10 -13.08
C THR A 447 -15.21 -1.16 -13.02
N SER A 448 -14.64 -0.57 -11.96
CA SER A 448 -13.20 -0.56 -11.72
C SER A 448 -12.83 -1.75 -10.84
N ASN A 449 -11.93 -2.59 -11.33
CA ASN A 449 -11.29 -3.63 -10.55
C ASN A 449 -10.10 -3.06 -9.78
N TYR A 450 -10.14 -3.24 -8.46
CA TYR A 450 -9.04 -2.91 -7.57
C TYR A 450 -8.32 -4.19 -7.15
N CYS A 451 -7.05 -4.34 -7.54
CA CYS A 451 -6.26 -5.47 -7.09
C CYS A 451 -5.50 -5.14 -5.80
N ILE A 452 -5.38 -6.13 -4.92
CA ILE A 452 -4.58 -6.02 -3.70
C ILE A 452 -3.12 -5.64 -4.00
N GLN A 453 -2.53 -6.17 -5.08
CA GLN A 453 -1.15 -5.91 -5.50
C GLN A 453 -0.87 -4.44 -5.84
N GLY A 454 -1.91 -3.64 -6.12
CA GLY A 454 -1.75 -2.22 -6.41
C GLY A 454 -2.16 -1.79 -7.81
N TRP A 455 -2.39 -2.70 -8.75
CA TRP A 455 -2.92 -2.33 -10.07
C TRP A 455 -4.45 -2.13 -10.06
N THR A 456 -4.93 -1.30 -10.99
CA THR A 456 -6.36 -1.06 -11.27
C THR A 456 -6.65 -1.23 -12.75
N GLY A 457 -7.90 -1.59 -13.06
CA GLY A 457 -8.38 -1.65 -14.44
C GLY A 457 -9.89 -1.54 -14.51
N VAL A 458 -10.40 -0.78 -15.47
CA VAL A 458 -11.84 -0.63 -15.75
C VAL A 458 -12.21 -1.53 -16.90
N ALA A 459 -13.30 -2.27 -16.76
CA ALA A 459 -13.85 -3.11 -17.82
C ALA A 459 -15.38 -3.11 -17.78
N LYS A 460 -15.99 -3.39 -18.93
CA LYS A 460 -17.42 -3.67 -19.04
C LYS A 460 -17.66 -5.15 -18.79
N TRP A 461 -18.55 -5.48 -17.87
CA TRP A 461 -18.93 -6.85 -17.52
C TRP A 461 -20.40 -7.09 -17.85
N GLY A 462 -20.70 -8.27 -18.38
CA GLY A 462 -22.05 -8.73 -18.68
C GLY A 462 -22.32 -10.09 -18.03
N GLY A 463 -23.45 -10.22 -17.34
CA GLY A 463 -23.75 -11.42 -16.57
C GLY A 463 -25.13 -11.44 -15.92
N VAL A 464 -25.35 -12.44 -15.07
CA VAL A 464 -26.56 -12.55 -14.25
C VAL A 464 -26.30 -12.03 -12.85
N ARG A 465 -27.25 -11.30 -12.26
CA ARG A 465 -27.13 -10.83 -10.87
C ARG A 465 -27.24 -12.00 -9.89
N LEU A 466 -26.42 -11.98 -8.84
CA LEU A 466 -26.54 -12.98 -7.77
C LEU A 466 -27.88 -12.88 -7.04
N LYS A 467 -28.47 -11.68 -6.96
CA LYS A 467 -29.80 -11.45 -6.40
C LYS A 467 -30.90 -12.25 -7.11
N ASP A 468 -30.80 -12.37 -8.44
CA ASP A 468 -31.76 -13.15 -9.23
C ASP A 468 -31.57 -14.65 -8.96
N ILE A 469 -30.33 -15.12 -8.79
CA ILE A 469 -30.05 -16.51 -8.38
C ILE A 469 -30.57 -16.78 -6.96
N MET A 470 -30.36 -15.87 -6.01
CA MET A 470 -30.89 -15.98 -4.64
C MET A 470 -32.41 -16.11 -4.62
N ALA A 471 -33.12 -15.39 -5.50
CA ALA A 471 -34.58 -15.49 -5.59
C ALA A 471 -35.05 -16.89 -6.04
N LEU A 472 -34.27 -17.57 -6.87
CA LEU A 472 -34.56 -18.93 -7.33
C LEU A 472 -34.31 -19.98 -6.24
N VAL A 473 -33.16 -19.89 -5.57
CA VAL A 473 -32.72 -20.93 -4.61
C VAL A 473 -33.29 -20.78 -3.20
N ARG A 474 -33.72 -19.56 -2.83
CA ARG A 474 -34.25 -19.17 -1.51
C ARG A 474 -33.35 -19.64 -0.36
N PRO A 475 -32.32 -18.84 0.00
CA PRO A 475 -31.42 -19.18 1.10
C PRO A 475 -32.13 -19.32 2.43
N MET A 476 -31.69 -20.29 3.24
CA MET A 476 -32.23 -20.52 4.58
C MET A 476 -31.94 -19.33 5.53
N PRO A 477 -32.77 -19.07 6.55
CA PRO A 477 -32.58 -17.93 7.46
C PRO A 477 -31.24 -17.89 8.22
N ASN A 478 -30.60 -19.05 8.41
CA ASN A 478 -29.29 -19.18 9.06
C ASN A 478 -28.11 -19.12 8.08
N ALA A 479 -28.33 -19.04 6.76
CA ALA A 479 -27.25 -18.79 5.81
C ALA A 479 -26.68 -17.38 6.02
N ARG A 480 -25.36 -17.27 6.23
CA ARG A 480 -24.66 -16.00 6.49
C ARG A 480 -23.60 -15.67 5.44
N TYR A 481 -23.09 -16.70 4.77
CA TYR A 481 -22.01 -16.58 3.80
C TYR A 481 -22.34 -17.36 2.52
N VAL A 482 -21.70 -16.94 1.44
CA VAL A 482 -21.73 -17.61 0.14
C VAL A 482 -20.31 -17.88 -0.30
N VAL A 483 -20.03 -19.13 -0.61
CA VAL A 483 -18.71 -19.64 -0.96
C VAL A 483 -18.70 -19.95 -2.45
N PHE A 484 -17.69 -19.47 -3.14
CA PHE A 484 -17.48 -19.74 -4.56
C PHE A 484 -16.26 -20.63 -4.71
N PHE A 485 -16.43 -21.77 -5.37
CA PHE A 485 -15.37 -22.71 -5.69
C PHE A 485 -14.98 -22.58 -7.15
N SER A 486 -13.67 -22.61 -7.42
CA SER A 486 -13.09 -22.55 -8.76
C SER A 486 -12.69 -23.95 -9.23
N PHE A 487 -12.74 -24.19 -10.54
CA PHE A 487 -12.03 -25.33 -11.14
C PHE A 487 -10.50 -25.22 -10.99
N ALA A 488 -9.98 -24.01 -10.76
CA ALA A 488 -8.56 -23.81 -10.56
C ALA A 488 -8.14 -24.14 -9.12
N HIS A 489 -6.95 -24.69 -8.98
CA HIS A 489 -6.27 -24.74 -7.70
C HIS A 489 -5.69 -23.37 -7.35
N GLY A 490 -5.52 -23.11 -6.06
CA GLY A 490 -4.79 -21.91 -5.66
C GLY A 490 -3.32 -21.97 -6.06
N SER A 491 -2.64 -20.83 -5.95
CA SER A 491 -1.30 -20.69 -6.55
C SER A 491 -0.23 -21.56 -5.90
N GLU A 492 -0.42 -21.96 -4.64
CA GLU A 492 0.52 -22.84 -3.95
C GLU A 492 0.17 -24.32 -4.19
N LYS A 493 1.17 -25.08 -4.65
CA LYS A 493 1.01 -26.50 -5.00
C LYS A 493 0.58 -27.31 -3.76
N GLY A 494 -0.38 -28.21 -3.95
CA GLY A 494 -0.84 -29.11 -2.89
C GLY A 494 -1.83 -28.48 -1.87
N ARG A 495 -2.30 -27.25 -2.10
CA ARG A 495 -3.25 -26.57 -1.21
C ARG A 495 -4.72 -26.67 -1.62
N GLY A 496 -5.01 -27.41 -2.69
CA GLY A 496 -6.37 -27.69 -3.15
C GLY A 496 -6.98 -26.57 -4.02
N LEU A 497 -8.31 -26.57 -4.11
CA LEU A 497 -9.08 -25.63 -4.92
C LEU A 497 -8.91 -24.18 -4.46
N TYR A 498 -8.98 -23.26 -5.41
CA TYR A 498 -9.17 -21.86 -5.12
C TYR A 498 -10.64 -21.62 -4.73
N TYR A 499 -10.85 -20.98 -3.59
CA TYR A 499 -12.18 -20.66 -3.09
C TYR A 499 -12.18 -19.30 -2.40
N ASP A 500 -13.35 -18.68 -2.32
CA ASP A 500 -13.52 -17.46 -1.56
C ASP A 500 -14.94 -17.32 -0.98
N CYS A 501 -15.03 -16.74 0.22
CA CYS A 501 -16.25 -16.55 0.97
C CYS A 501 -16.66 -15.07 1.01
N HIS A 502 -17.94 -14.83 0.79
CA HIS A 502 -18.56 -13.51 0.82
C HIS A 502 -19.70 -13.47 1.83
N LYS A 503 -19.98 -12.31 2.43
CA LYS A 503 -21.24 -12.11 3.17
C LYS A 503 -22.41 -12.34 2.24
N ILE A 504 -23.44 -13.03 2.72
CA ILE A 504 -24.67 -13.24 1.95
C ILE A 504 -25.33 -11.92 1.52
N GLU A 505 -25.17 -10.86 2.32
CA GLU A 505 -25.66 -9.51 2.01
C GLU A 505 -25.05 -8.94 0.72
N HIS A 506 -23.82 -9.33 0.36
CA HIS A 506 -23.16 -8.85 -0.87
C HIS A 506 -23.86 -9.38 -2.12
N MET A 507 -24.50 -10.55 -2.02
CA MET A 507 -25.22 -11.17 -3.14
C MET A 507 -26.51 -10.42 -3.48
N GLN A 508 -27.01 -9.59 -2.57
CA GLN A 508 -28.16 -8.70 -2.79
C GLN A 508 -27.77 -7.38 -3.47
N HIS A 509 -26.47 -7.10 -3.60
CA HIS A 509 -26.00 -5.87 -4.21
C HIS A 509 -26.21 -5.91 -5.73
N ASP A 510 -26.72 -4.82 -6.30
CA ASP A 510 -27.07 -4.79 -7.72
C ASP A 510 -25.85 -5.03 -8.61
N GLN A 511 -24.65 -4.58 -8.22
CA GLN A 511 -23.41 -4.78 -8.98
C GLN A 511 -22.68 -6.11 -8.72
N THR A 512 -23.29 -7.03 -7.96
CA THR A 512 -22.73 -8.38 -7.74
C THR A 512 -23.30 -9.35 -8.77
N ILE A 513 -22.47 -9.77 -9.74
CA ILE A 513 -22.88 -10.58 -10.88
C ILE A 513 -21.99 -11.81 -11.09
N LEU A 514 -22.55 -12.85 -11.70
CA LEU A 514 -21.79 -13.91 -12.37
C LEU A 514 -21.64 -13.52 -13.84
N ALA A 515 -20.46 -12.99 -14.18
CA ALA A 515 -20.11 -12.51 -15.50
C ALA A 515 -19.72 -13.66 -16.43
N TYR A 516 -20.31 -13.66 -17.63
CA TYR A 516 -19.95 -14.54 -18.76
C TYR A 516 -19.54 -13.74 -20.01
N GLU A 517 -19.49 -12.40 -19.89
CA GLU A 517 -19.01 -11.47 -20.91
C GLU A 517 -18.08 -10.41 -20.32
N MET A 518 -17.13 -9.96 -21.14
CA MET A 518 -16.22 -8.86 -20.84
C MET A 518 -16.01 -8.01 -22.10
N ASN A 519 -16.13 -6.68 -21.97
CA ASN A 519 -15.95 -5.70 -23.04
C ASN A 519 -16.76 -6.01 -24.31
N GLY A 520 -18.02 -6.43 -24.12
CA GLY A 520 -18.96 -6.75 -25.21
C GLY A 520 -18.67 -8.07 -25.94
N LYS A 521 -17.73 -8.88 -25.44
CA LYS A 521 -17.36 -10.18 -25.99
C LYS A 521 -17.56 -11.28 -24.97
N VAL A 522 -17.57 -12.53 -25.42
CA VAL A 522 -17.51 -13.71 -24.54
C VAL A 522 -16.30 -13.58 -23.61
N LEU A 523 -16.49 -13.92 -22.33
CA LEU A 523 -15.45 -13.85 -21.33
C LEU A 523 -14.21 -14.65 -21.78
N PRO A 524 -13.01 -14.05 -21.87
CA PRO A 524 -11.79 -14.77 -22.18
C PRO A 524 -11.41 -15.78 -21.09
N GLU A 525 -10.77 -16.88 -21.47
CA GLU A 525 -10.34 -17.95 -20.54
C GLU A 525 -9.47 -17.40 -19.40
N CYS A 526 -8.44 -16.61 -19.72
CA CYS A 526 -7.55 -15.99 -18.73
C CYS A 526 -8.27 -15.02 -17.77
N HIS A 527 -9.47 -14.57 -18.13
CA HIS A 527 -10.34 -13.76 -17.28
C HIS A 527 -11.45 -14.55 -16.60
N GLY A 528 -11.45 -15.88 -16.69
CA GLY A 528 -12.28 -16.78 -15.89
C GLY A 528 -13.45 -17.43 -16.62
N ALA A 529 -13.37 -17.63 -17.93
CA ALA A 529 -14.42 -18.33 -18.68
C ALA A 529 -14.71 -19.73 -18.11
N PRO A 530 -15.97 -20.21 -18.12
CA PRO A 530 -17.14 -19.60 -18.73
C PRO A 530 -17.82 -18.57 -17.81
N LEU A 531 -17.47 -18.56 -16.52
CA LEU A 531 -18.18 -17.82 -15.50
C LEU A 531 -17.24 -17.29 -14.42
N ARG A 532 -17.35 -16.00 -14.13
CA ARG A 532 -16.57 -15.31 -13.11
C ARG A 532 -17.46 -14.52 -12.17
N LEU A 533 -17.21 -14.61 -10.88
CA LEU A 533 -17.78 -13.67 -9.91
C LEU A 533 -17.19 -12.27 -10.12
N ARG A 534 -18.07 -11.28 -10.19
CA ARG A 534 -17.76 -9.86 -9.99
C ARG A 534 -18.51 -9.40 -8.76
N ASN A 535 -17.77 -9.06 -7.71
CA ASN A 535 -18.31 -8.41 -6.53
C ASN A 535 -17.60 -7.09 -6.32
N GLU A 536 -18.28 -5.99 -6.64
CA GLU A 536 -17.69 -4.65 -6.60
C GLU A 536 -17.62 -4.06 -5.19
N LEU A 537 -18.00 -4.82 -4.15
CA LEU A 537 -17.78 -4.51 -2.73
C LEU A 537 -16.41 -5.00 -2.22
N GLU A 538 -15.69 -5.82 -2.98
CA GLU A 538 -14.55 -6.59 -2.47
C GLU A 538 -13.38 -6.64 -3.48
N LEU A 539 -12.13 -6.57 -2.99
CA LEU A 539 -10.92 -6.59 -3.83
C LEU A 539 -10.89 -7.73 -4.86
N GLY A 540 -10.18 -7.53 -5.97
CA GLY A 540 -10.25 -8.41 -7.14
C GLY A 540 -9.88 -9.88 -6.94
N PHE A 541 -9.17 -10.26 -5.87
CA PHE A 541 -8.91 -11.68 -5.56
C PHE A 541 -10.17 -12.40 -5.04
N LYS A 542 -11.07 -11.66 -4.38
CA LYS A 542 -12.38 -12.13 -3.92
C LYS A 542 -13.32 -12.49 -5.08
N SER A 543 -13.07 -11.93 -6.26
CA SER A 543 -13.84 -12.15 -7.50
C SER A 543 -13.40 -13.44 -8.21
N VAL A 544 -13.83 -14.59 -7.69
CA VAL A 544 -13.48 -15.95 -8.13
C VAL A 544 -13.70 -16.15 -9.63
N LYS A 545 -12.68 -16.69 -10.30
CA LYS A 545 -12.69 -17.07 -11.73
C LYS A 545 -13.02 -18.55 -11.89
N TRP A 546 -13.42 -18.96 -13.10
CA TRP A 546 -13.64 -20.37 -13.43
C TRP A 546 -14.61 -21.04 -12.45
N VAL A 547 -15.71 -20.35 -12.14
CA VAL A 547 -16.63 -20.75 -11.06
C VAL A 547 -17.24 -22.12 -11.39
N GLN A 548 -17.02 -23.08 -10.50
CA GLN A 548 -17.54 -24.43 -10.57
C GLN A 548 -18.79 -24.61 -9.70
N SER A 549 -18.78 -24.03 -8.48
CA SER A 549 -19.85 -24.22 -7.50
C SER A 549 -20.06 -22.98 -6.63
N VAL A 550 -21.29 -22.82 -6.15
CA VAL A 550 -21.73 -21.81 -5.19
C VAL A 550 -22.44 -22.48 -4.03
N GLU A 551 -21.94 -22.30 -2.81
CA GLU A 551 -22.53 -22.89 -1.61
C GLU A 551 -22.90 -21.85 -0.57
N PHE A 552 -24.13 -21.93 -0.04
CA PHE A 552 -24.58 -21.09 1.07
C PHE A 552 -24.24 -21.77 2.40
N VAL A 553 -23.55 -21.07 3.28
CA VAL A 553 -23.08 -21.62 4.56
C VAL A 553 -23.38 -20.69 5.73
N GLU A 554 -23.49 -21.26 6.92
CA GLU A 554 -23.68 -20.50 8.17
C GLU A 554 -22.37 -19.85 8.63
N SER A 555 -21.25 -20.55 8.46
CA SER A 555 -19.91 -20.06 8.78
C SER A 555 -18.89 -20.64 7.79
N PHE A 556 -17.86 -19.87 7.47
CA PHE A 556 -16.71 -20.32 6.69
C PHE A 556 -15.59 -20.91 7.56
N THR A 557 -15.70 -20.87 8.89
CA THR A 557 -14.64 -21.28 9.81
C THR A 557 -14.25 -22.76 9.71
N SER A 558 -15.10 -23.60 9.11
CA SER A 558 -14.82 -25.02 8.84
C SER A 558 -14.20 -25.30 7.46
N LEU A 559 -14.07 -24.27 6.63
CA LEU A 559 -13.53 -24.36 5.27
C LEU A 559 -12.06 -23.99 5.27
N GLY A 560 -11.23 -24.78 4.58
CA GLY A 560 -9.78 -24.55 4.53
C GLY A 560 -9.16 -24.41 5.92
N LEU A 561 -8.50 -23.28 6.16
CA LEU A 561 -7.95 -22.92 7.49
C LEU A 561 -8.88 -21.99 8.30
N GLY A 562 -10.08 -21.71 7.80
CA GLY A 562 -11.10 -20.94 8.48
C GLY A 562 -10.94 -19.43 8.38
N GLU A 563 -10.12 -18.92 7.46
CA GLU A 563 -9.84 -17.48 7.31
C GLU A 563 -10.65 -16.82 6.19
N GLY A 564 -11.45 -17.61 5.46
CA GLY A 564 -12.50 -17.13 4.54
C GLY A 564 -12.14 -17.13 3.06
N GLY A 565 -11.03 -17.74 2.67
CA GLY A 565 -10.64 -17.89 1.27
C GLY A 565 -9.20 -18.39 1.11
N PHE A 566 -8.82 -18.75 -0.11
CA PHE A 566 -7.50 -19.32 -0.39
C PHE A 566 -6.35 -18.35 -0.04
N ASN A 567 -6.46 -17.07 -0.41
CA ASN A 567 -5.39 -16.11 -0.15
C ASN A 567 -5.35 -15.69 1.32
N GLU A 568 -6.47 -15.69 2.03
CA GLU A 568 -6.52 -15.50 3.48
C GLU A 568 -5.85 -16.64 4.22
N ASP A 569 -6.11 -17.88 3.77
CA ASP A 569 -5.54 -19.09 4.33
C ASP A 569 -4.04 -19.19 4.06
N TYR A 570 -3.57 -18.92 2.84
CA TYR A 570 -2.18 -19.25 2.47
C TYR A 570 -1.29 -18.05 2.15
N GLU A 571 -1.87 -16.88 1.93
CA GLU A 571 -1.11 -15.64 1.65
C GLU A 571 -1.34 -14.56 2.73
N PHE A 572 -2.07 -14.91 3.78
CA PHE A 572 -2.33 -14.09 4.96
C PHE A 572 -3.04 -12.77 4.63
N TYR A 573 -3.91 -12.79 3.61
CA TYR A 573 -4.73 -11.62 3.28
C TYR A 573 -5.78 -11.38 4.38
N THR A 574 -6.35 -10.18 4.42
CA THR A 574 -7.51 -9.93 5.29
C THR A 574 -8.75 -10.59 4.72
N THR A 575 -9.60 -11.17 5.57
CA THR A 575 -10.91 -11.70 5.18
C THR A 575 -11.87 -10.63 4.67
N ARG A 576 -11.66 -9.38 5.10
CA ARG A 576 -12.49 -8.21 4.75
C ARG A 576 -11.67 -7.22 3.93
N ASN A 577 -12.05 -6.98 2.67
CA ASN A 577 -11.35 -6.03 1.79
C ASN A 577 -12.33 -5.09 1.07
N PRO A 578 -12.98 -4.17 1.79
CA PRO A 578 -13.99 -3.33 1.19
C PRO A 578 -13.47 -2.45 0.05
N ILE A 579 -14.22 -2.46 -1.06
CA ILE A 579 -14.22 -1.49 -2.17
C ILE A 579 -15.39 -0.52 -2.02
#